data_AF-A0A069PZ23-F1
#
_entry.id   AF-A0A069PZ23-F1
#
_cell.length_a   1.000
_cell.length_b   1.000
_cell.length_c   1.000
_cell.angle_alpha   90.00
_cell.angle_beta   90.00
_cell.angle_gamma   90.00
#
_symmetry.space_group_name_H-M   'P 1'
#
loop_
_entity.id
_entity.type
_entity.pdbx_description
1 polymer ?
#
loop_
_entity_poly.entity_id
_entity_poly.type
_entity_poly.pdbx_seq_one_letter_code
_entity_poly.pdbx_strand_id
1 'polypeptide(L)'
;MDSQGENLNKKQFARAVRDLEKITRQIAGRYIEKGVPLTWRLLHAIEAEAVADLGFAGRHEPALRQLFARPDDFKYPETDDVVDVGSSNALPAVFAFAVDSYERAAQHGRPKLALAGAH
;
A
#
# COMPACT_ATOMS: atom_id res chain seq x y z
N MET A 1 2.43 11.20 -35.28
CA MET A 1 2.54 11.89 -33.98
C MET A 1 1.30 11.47 -33.21
N ASP A 2 1.32 10.70 -32.12
CA ASP A 2 1.72 11.09 -30.75
C ASP A 2 2.07 9.88 -29.84
N SER A 3 2.91 8.93 -30.27
CA SER A 3 3.20 7.71 -29.45
C SER A 3 4.25 7.91 -28.35
N GLN A 4 4.96 9.05 -28.34
CA GLN A 4 6.09 9.29 -27.42
C GLN A 4 5.64 9.79 -26.03
N GLY A 5 4.53 10.53 -25.95
CA GLY A 5 3.97 11.03 -24.69
C GLY A 5 3.31 9.94 -23.83
N GLU A 6 2.62 8.98 -24.45
CA GLU A 6 1.96 7.87 -23.73
C GLU A 6 2.97 6.90 -23.09
N ASN A 7 4.07 6.62 -23.79
CA ASN A 7 5.14 5.76 -23.30
C ASN A 7 5.94 6.38 -22.14
N LEU A 8 6.09 7.71 -22.13
CA LEU A 8 6.73 8.42 -21.02
C LEU A 8 5.90 8.28 -19.74
N ASN A 9 4.59 8.51 -19.85
CA ASN A 9 3.64 8.42 -18.73
C ASN A 9 3.57 7.00 -18.14
N LYS A 10 3.57 5.96 -18.99
CA LYS A 10 3.62 4.56 -18.53
C LYS A 10 4.89 4.21 -17.75
N LYS A 11 6.06 4.68 -18.20
CA LYS A 11 7.34 4.43 -17.51
C LYS A 11 7.44 5.18 -16.18
N GLN A 12 6.99 6.44 -16.16
CA GLN A 12 6.93 7.25 -14.94
C GLN A 12 5.96 6.65 -13.93
N PHE A 13 4.80 6.20 -14.38
CA PHE A 13 3.82 5.49 -13.55
C PHE A 13 4.42 4.21 -12.97
N ALA A 14 5.02 3.35 -13.80
CA ALA A 14 5.67 2.13 -13.32
C ALA A 14 6.79 2.39 -12.32
N ARG A 15 7.55 3.49 -12.49
CA ARG A 15 8.56 3.92 -11.52
C ARG A 15 7.92 4.35 -10.20
N ALA A 16 6.89 5.19 -10.24
CA ALA A 16 6.18 5.65 -9.05
C ALA A 16 5.55 4.49 -8.27
N VAL A 17 4.98 3.49 -8.96
CA VAL A 17 4.46 2.26 -8.34
C VAL A 17 5.57 1.50 -7.61
N ARG A 18 6.75 1.35 -8.24
CA ARG A 18 7.90 0.64 -7.63
C ARG A 18 8.46 1.38 -6.41
N ASP A 19 8.59 2.70 -6.50
CA ASP A 19 9.02 3.53 -5.37
C ASP A 19 8.00 3.42 -4.22
N LEU A 20 6.70 3.49 -4.52
CA LEU A 20 5.64 3.33 -3.54
C LEU A 20 5.67 1.95 -2.86
N GLU A 21 5.85 0.88 -3.64
CA GLU A 21 5.97 -0.48 -3.10
C GLU A 21 7.16 -0.57 -2.14
N LYS A 22 8.33 -0.07 -2.54
CA LYS A 22 9.54 -0.12 -1.71
C LYS A 22 9.36 0.65 -0.41
N ILE A 23 8.85 1.87 -0.48
CA ILE A 23 8.56 2.72 0.69
C ILE A 23 7.57 2.02 1.63
N THR A 24 6.46 1.52 1.08
CA THR A 24 5.42 0.82 1.85
C THR A 24 5.98 -0.41 2.56
N ARG A 25 6.77 -1.24 1.86
CA ARG A 25 7.44 -2.41 2.46
C ARG A 25 8.39 -2.00 3.59
N GLN A 26 9.15 -0.91 3.42
CA GLN A 26 10.04 -0.41 4.47
C GLN A 26 9.29 0.10 5.70
N ILE A 27 8.16 0.78 5.52
CA ILE A 27 7.31 1.27 6.63
C ILE A 27 6.67 0.07 7.34
N ALA A 28 6.00 -0.81 6.59
CA ALA A 28 5.36 -2.02 7.11
C ALA A 28 6.39 -2.91 7.85
N GLY A 29 7.60 -3.06 7.32
CA GLY A 29 8.69 -3.80 7.96
C GLY A 29 8.97 -3.34 9.38
N ARG A 30 8.99 -2.02 9.64
CA ARG A 30 9.21 -1.48 10.99
C ARG A 30 8.11 -1.90 11.98
N TYR A 31 6.86 -1.97 11.52
CA TYR A 31 5.73 -2.38 12.35
C TYR A 31 5.68 -3.90 12.56
N ILE A 32 6.02 -4.66 11.51
CA ILE A 32 6.21 -6.11 11.56
C ILE A 32 7.29 -6.46 12.58
N GLU A 33 8.45 -5.80 12.54
CA GLU A 33 9.57 -5.99 13.46
C GLU A 33 9.15 -5.76 14.92
N LYS A 34 8.33 -4.75 15.17
CA LYS A 34 7.72 -4.45 16.48
C LYS A 34 6.63 -5.44 16.90
N GLY A 35 6.22 -6.36 16.03
CA GLY A 35 5.18 -7.34 16.32
C GLY A 35 3.77 -6.76 16.39
N VAL A 36 3.53 -5.62 15.74
CA VAL A 36 2.22 -4.95 15.71
C VAL A 36 1.35 -5.59 14.63
N PRO A 37 0.15 -6.11 14.94
CA PRO A 37 -0.74 -6.69 13.94
C PRO A 37 -1.25 -5.63 12.95
N LEU A 38 -1.57 -6.04 11.73
CA LEU A 38 -2.11 -5.13 10.73
C LEU A 38 -3.58 -4.83 11.03
N THR A 39 -3.86 -3.67 11.61
CA THR A 39 -5.22 -3.15 11.82
C THR A 39 -5.60 -2.14 10.75
N TRP A 40 -6.89 -1.87 10.57
CA TRP A 40 -7.36 -0.87 9.61
C TRP A 40 -6.77 0.52 9.89
N ARG A 41 -6.71 0.91 11.17
CA ARG A 41 -6.08 2.17 11.58
C ARG A 41 -4.59 2.21 11.27
N LEU A 42 -3.87 1.10 11.47
CA LEU A 42 -2.46 1.01 11.08
C LEU A 42 -2.30 1.04 9.55
N LEU A 43 -3.19 0.42 8.80
CA LEU A 43 -3.18 0.43 7.34
C LEU A 43 -3.31 1.86 6.79
N HIS A 44 -4.21 2.66 7.37
CA HIS A 44 -4.35 4.08 7.06
C HIS A 44 -3.12 4.90 7.49
N ALA A 45 -2.51 4.59 8.63
CA ALA A 45 -1.26 5.23 9.05
C ALA A 45 -0.11 4.95 8.08
N ILE A 46 0.06 3.68 7.66
CA ILE A 46 1.05 3.28 6.66
C ILE A 46 0.79 3.99 5.32
N GLU A 47 -0.47 4.12 4.91
CA GLU A 47 -0.83 4.88 3.71
C GLU A 47 -0.41 6.34 3.81
N ALA A 48 -0.79 7.03 4.89
CA ALA A 48 -0.43 8.43 5.10
C ALA A 48 1.10 8.63 5.11
N GLU A 49 1.84 7.74 5.78
CA GLU A 49 3.30 7.75 5.80
C GLU A 49 3.90 7.50 4.41
N ALA A 50 3.42 6.49 3.69
CA ALA A 50 3.93 6.14 2.37
C ALA A 50 3.64 7.23 1.34
N VAL A 51 2.46 7.85 1.39
CA VAL A 51 2.09 9.01 0.54
C VAL A 51 3.01 10.19 0.82
N ALA A 52 3.26 10.50 2.10
CA ALA A 52 4.13 11.59 2.50
C ALA A 52 5.58 11.35 2.04
N ASP A 53 6.11 10.15 2.27
CA ASP A 53 7.49 9.77 1.91
C ASP A 53 7.66 9.71 0.37
N LEU A 54 6.67 9.18 -0.35
CA LEU A 54 6.66 9.19 -1.82
C LEU A 54 6.52 10.62 -2.37
N GLY A 55 5.74 11.49 -1.74
CA GLY A 55 5.65 12.91 -2.09
C GLY A 55 7.00 13.63 -1.91
N PHE A 56 7.73 13.29 -0.85
CA PHE A 56 9.09 13.78 -0.62
C PHE A 56 10.11 13.21 -1.60
N ALA A 57 9.99 11.93 -1.96
CA ALA A 57 10.85 11.26 -2.93
C ALA A 57 10.56 11.69 -4.39
N GLY A 58 9.31 12.05 -4.68
CA GLY A 58 8.78 12.26 -6.03
C GLY A 58 8.47 13.70 -6.43
N ARG A 59 8.45 14.67 -5.50
CA ARG A 59 8.27 16.14 -5.69
C ARG A 59 7.45 16.61 -6.93
N HIS A 60 6.33 15.92 -7.14
CA HIS A 60 5.14 16.30 -7.91
C HIS A 60 5.15 16.07 -9.43
N GLU A 61 4.76 14.85 -9.81
CA GLU A 61 4.35 14.51 -11.17
C GLU A 61 2.86 14.06 -11.23
N PRO A 62 2.17 14.30 -12.36
CA PRO A 62 0.77 13.89 -12.57
C PRO A 62 0.54 12.37 -12.46
N ALA A 63 1.57 11.54 -12.68
CA ALA A 63 1.51 10.10 -12.51
C ALA A 63 1.19 9.67 -11.07
N LEU A 64 1.65 10.44 -10.06
CA LEU A 64 1.35 10.19 -8.64
C LEU A 64 -0.15 10.37 -8.35
N ARG A 65 -0.79 11.34 -9.00
CA ARG A 65 -2.21 11.64 -8.77
C ARG A 65 -3.12 10.47 -9.15
N GLN A 66 -2.75 9.70 -10.18
CA GLN A 66 -3.49 8.52 -10.61
C GLN A 66 -3.29 7.32 -9.67
N LEU A 67 -2.12 7.20 -9.04
CA LEU A 67 -1.82 6.17 -8.02
C LEU A 67 -2.67 6.33 -6.76
N PHE A 68 -2.98 7.57 -6.39
CA PHE A 68 -3.77 7.91 -5.21
C PHE A 68 -5.25 8.17 -5.52
N ALA A 69 -5.69 8.02 -6.76
CA ALA A 69 -7.10 8.06 -7.08
C ALA A 69 -7.78 6.87 -6.38
N ARG A 70 -8.36 7.13 -5.20
CA ARG A 70 -9.16 6.12 -4.51
C ARG A 70 -10.37 5.80 -5.39
N PRO A 71 -10.74 4.52 -5.52
CA PRO A 71 -12.06 4.21 -6.03
C PRO A 71 -13.09 4.87 -5.11
N ASP A 72 -13.84 5.84 -5.65
CA ASP A 72 -14.80 6.70 -4.92
C ASP A 72 -15.89 5.88 -4.20
N ASP A 73 -16.07 4.63 -4.64
CA ASP A 73 -17.11 3.70 -4.18
C ASP A 73 -16.76 2.99 -2.85
N PHE A 74 -15.51 3.04 -2.38
CA PHE A 74 -15.08 2.28 -1.20
C PHE A 74 -14.67 3.17 -0.02
N LYS A 75 -15.42 3.05 1.08
CA LYS A 75 -15.00 3.50 2.41
C LYS A 75 -14.35 2.35 3.16
N TYR A 76 -13.05 2.46 3.40
CA TYR A 76 -12.33 1.53 4.26
C TYR A 76 -12.57 1.88 5.74
N PRO A 77 -12.67 0.89 6.64
CA PRO A 77 -12.78 1.14 8.07
C PRO A 77 -11.58 1.92 8.61
N GLU A 78 -11.79 2.74 9.64
CA GLU A 78 -10.71 3.44 10.36
C GLU A 78 -10.50 2.88 11.78
N THR A 79 -10.92 1.64 12.01
CA THR A 79 -10.97 0.99 13.33
C THR A 79 -9.67 0.28 13.69
N ASP A 80 -9.51 -0.09 14.96
CA ASP A 80 -8.40 -0.94 15.43
C ASP A 80 -8.63 -2.44 15.18
N ASP A 81 -9.67 -2.81 14.41
CA ASP A 81 -9.88 -4.19 13.98
C ASP A 81 -8.76 -4.66 13.04
N VAL A 82 -8.42 -5.94 13.15
CA VAL A 82 -7.48 -6.59 12.23
C VAL A 82 -8.03 -6.50 10.81
N VAL A 83 -7.15 -6.17 9.86
CA VAL A 83 -7.52 -6.07 8.46
C VAL A 83 -8.03 -7.42 7.98
N ASP A 84 -9.24 -7.41 7.43
CA ASP A 84 -9.84 -8.53 6.72
C ASP A 84 -10.05 -8.12 5.26
N VAL A 85 -9.19 -8.65 4.38
CA VAL A 85 -9.31 -8.45 2.92
C VAL A 85 -10.15 -9.54 2.25
N GLY A 86 -10.71 -10.47 3.04
CA GLY A 86 -11.53 -11.58 2.57
C GLY A 86 -12.73 -11.08 1.75
N SER A 87 -12.64 -11.23 0.43
CA SER A 87 -13.63 -10.83 -0.59
C SER A 87 -13.62 -9.37 -1.07
N SER A 88 -12.69 -8.51 -0.62
CA SER A 88 -12.71 -7.10 -1.02
C SER A 88 -12.18 -6.86 -2.44
N ASN A 89 -13.09 -6.38 -3.30
CA ASN A 89 -12.83 -5.89 -4.65
C ASN A 89 -11.96 -4.61 -4.61
N ALA A 90 -10.92 -4.56 -5.45
CA ALA A 90 -9.99 -3.44 -5.69
C ALA A 90 -9.49 -2.68 -4.43
N LEU A 91 -8.31 -3.06 -3.92
CA LEU A 91 -7.58 -2.30 -2.91
C LEU A 91 -6.74 -1.17 -3.53
N PRO A 92 -6.53 -0.04 -2.83
CA PRO A 92 -5.50 0.92 -3.19
C PRO A 92 -4.14 0.22 -3.19
N ALA A 93 -3.25 0.63 -4.10
CA ALA A 93 -1.95 -0.02 -4.26
C ALA A 93 -1.16 -0.11 -2.93
N VAL A 94 -1.21 0.96 -2.11
CA VAL A 94 -0.53 1.00 -0.81
C VAL A 94 -1.06 -0.06 0.15
N PHE A 95 -2.39 -0.25 0.19
CA PHE A 95 -3.00 -1.24 1.06
C PHE A 95 -2.62 -2.65 0.61
N ALA A 96 -2.65 -2.92 -0.69
CA ALA A 96 -2.24 -4.20 -1.24
C ALA A 96 -0.76 -4.52 -0.91
N PHE A 97 0.14 -3.55 -1.00
CA PHE A 97 1.56 -3.75 -0.66
C PHE A 97 1.78 -3.98 0.84
N ALA A 98 1.05 -3.28 1.71
CA ALA A 98 1.12 -3.49 3.15
C ALA A 98 0.61 -4.88 3.53
N VAL A 99 -0.55 -5.28 2.99
CA VAL A 99 -1.15 -6.62 3.16
C VAL A 99 -0.17 -7.72 2.73
N ASP A 100 0.37 -7.65 1.50
CA ASP A 100 1.35 -8.62 0.99
C ASP A 100 2.61 -8.71 1.88
N SER A 101 3.07 -7.58 2.44
CA SER A 101 4.22 -7.57 3.35
C SER A 101 3.94 -8.33 4.65
N TYR A 102 2.74 -8.15 5.20
CA TYR A 102 2.30 -8.82 6.42
C TYR A 102 2.01 -10.30 6.21
N GLU A 103 1.40 -10.68 5.09
CA GLU A 103 1.17 -12.08 4.72
C GLU A 103 2.49 -12.85 4.59
N ARG A 104 3.48 -12.28 3.91
CA ARG A 104 4.82 -12.87 3.83
C ARG A 104 5.45 -13.02 5.21
N ALA A 105 5.36 -11.99 6.06
CA ALA A 105 5.88 -12.07 7.42
C ALA A 105 5.19 -13.16 8.26
N ALA A 106 3.88 -13.34 8.10
CA ALA A 106 3.13 -14.39 8.76
C ALA A 106 3.59 -15.79 8.29
N GLN A 107 3.77 -15.98 6.97
CA GLN A 107 4.28 -17.24 6.38
C GLN A 107 5.70 -17.60 6.86
N HIS A 108 6.55 -16.60 7.11
CA HIS A 108 7.91 -16.78 7.64
C HIS A 108 7.97 -16.99 9.17
N GLY A 109 6.86 -17.37 9.81
CA GLY A 109 6.83 -17.79 11.22
C GLY A 109 6.38 -16.72 12.21
N ARG A 110 5.65 -15.69 11.78
CA ARG A 110 5.01 -14.69 12.67
C ARG A 110 3.48 -14.80 12.63
N PRO A 111 2.87 -15.88 13.16
CA PRO A 111 1.42 -16.10 13.07
C PRO A 111 0.58 -15.04 13.80
N LYS A 112 1.16 -14.30 14.76
CA LYS A 112 0.48 -13.20 15.48
C LYS A 112 0.20 -11.98 14.58
N LEU A 113 0.78 -11.95 13.38
CA LEU A 113 0.58 -10.90 12.37
C LEU A 113 -0.43 -11.31 11.29
N ALA A 114 -1.03 -12.51 11.41
CA ALA A 114 -1.97 -13.01 10.43
C ALA A 114 -3.21 -12.10 10.33
N LEU A 115 -3.61 -11.85 9.09
CA LEU A 115 -4.84 -11.15 8.74
C LEU A 115 -6.04 -12.03 9.13
N ALA A 116 -7.17 -11.41 9.44
CA ALA A 116 -8.35 -12.11 9.94
C ALA A 116 -8.92 -13.15 8.96
N GLY A 117 -8.59 -13.05 7.67
CA GLY A 117 -9.09 -13.92 6.60
C GLY A 117 -8.04 -14.81 5.92
N ALA A 118 -6.83 -14.96 6.46
CA ALA A 118 -5.82 -15.86 5.88
C ALA A 118 -6.07 -17.31 6.30
N HIS A 119 -7.11 -17.95 5.74
CA HIS A 119 -7.29 -19.41 5.82
C HIS A 119 -7.59 -20.02 4.45
#